data_AF-A0A429YUB8-F1
#
_entry.id   AF-A0A429YUB8-F1
#
_cell.length_a   1.000
_cell.length_b   1.000
_cell.length_c   1.000
_cell.angle_alpha   90.00
_cell.angle_beta   90.00
_cell.angle_gamma   90.00
#
_symmetry.space_group_name_H-M   'P 1'
#
loop_
_entity.id
_entity.type
_entity.pdbx_description
1 polymer ?
#
loop_
_entity_poly.entity_id
_entity_poly.type
_entity_poly.pdbx_seq_one_letter_code
_entity_poly.pdbx_strand_id
1 'polypeptide(L)'
;MQSISTGDVPFRQRMAYLHDFVSSRIAGLRFEPRDVASFDYFLAARRIENGIVVSSTRYSAVKGARRPDMLADGRGNYVLSIHDTDYELAIDGRQWSVGAGDVVLIDESSPYEFRLPGTGSLILALDRKRLEDLAPRIASKPAWHFERASPMAPLVSGYADLLRGLPESAPTAVASEHMYRLVGELVGTQGDVERPRGGLSRARLELIKADIDRRLSDPDLDLETLARRHGVTPRYVQLLFSGEGTSFSDHVREKRLERAWFDLRDETRLDASIATIAFEAGFGDLSSFNRAFRKRYGATPRDVRADAMRRTDR
;
A
#
# COMPACT_ATOMS: atom_id res chain seq x y z
N MET A 1 24.33 -20.95 0.41
CA MET A 1 24.13 -19.99 -0.70
C MET A 1 24.51 -20.70 -1.98
N GLN A 2 23.68 -20.68 -3.01
CA GLN A 2 24.02 -21.29 -4.31
C GLN A 2 24.49 -20.20 -5.25
N SER A 3 25.64 -20.39 -5.88
CA SER A 3 26.20 -19.45 -6.85
C SER A 3 26.42 -20.09 -8.21
N ILE A 4 26.26 -19.28 -9.24
CA ILE A 4 26.39 -19.63 -10.64
C ILE A 4 27.22 -18.54 -11.30
N SER A 5 28.26 -18.94 -12.04
CA SER A 5 29.11 -18.03 -12.80
C SER A 5 29.38 -18.59 -14.19
N THR A 6 29.35 -17.73 -15.21
CA THR A 6 29.87 -18.08 -16.55
C THR A 6 31.39 -18.29 -16.55
N GLY A 7 32.10 -17.76 -15.54
CA GLY A 7 33.51 -18.04 -15.32
C GLY A 7 33.80 -19.53 -15.10
N ASP A 8 32.86 -20.26 -14.51
CA ASP A 8 32.98 -21.69 -14.20
C ASP A 8 32.62 -22.60 -15.40
N VAL A 9 32.21 -22.00 -16.52
CA VAL A 9 31.77 -22.71 -17.73
C VAL A 9 32.79 -22.51 -18.86
N PRO A 10 33.22 -23.60 -19.54
CA PRO A 10 34.09 -23.49 -20.71
C PRO A 10 33.52 -22.53 -21.75
N PHE A 11 34.37 -21.67 -22.33
CA PHE A 11 33.98 -20.62 -23.27
C PHE A 11 32.97 -21.08 -24.35
N ARG A 12 33.22 -22.25 -24.96
CA ARG A 12 32.38 -22.83 -26.03
C ARG A 12 30.97 -23.22 -25.58
N GLN A 13 30.72 -23.37 -24.27
CA GLN A 13 29.45 -23.80 -23.69
C GLN A 13 28.69 -22.66 -23.00
N ARG A 14 29.30 -21.47 -22.84
CA ARG A 14 28.70 -20.33 -22.13
C ARG A 14 27.36 -19.89 -22.71
N MET A 15 27.19 -19.97 -24.04
CA MET A 15 25.93 -19.62 -24.68
C MET A 15 24.79 -20.59 -24.41
N ALA A 16 25.06 -21.90 -24.55
CA ALA A 16 24.08 -22.92 -24.20
C ALA A 16 23.74 -22.82 -22.70
N TYR A 17 24.74 -22.57 -21.85
CA TYR A 17 24.52 -22.35 -20.42
C TYR A 17 23.65 -21.13 -20.13
N LEU A 18 23.91 -19.99 -20.78
CA LEU A 18 23.11 -18.78 -20.62
C LEU A 18 21.66 -19.02 -21.07
N HIS A 19 21.46 -19.61 -22.24
CA HIS A 19 20.13 -19.81 -22.83
C HIS A 19 19.32 -20.91 -22.12
N ASP A 20 19.94 -22.06 -21.86
CA ASP A 20 19.23 -23.26 -21.40
C ASP A 20 19.16 -23.38 -19.88
N PHE A 21 20.08 -22.73 -19.15
CA PHE A 21 20.14 -22.82 -17.69
C PHE A 21 19.75 -21.52 -17.01
N VAL A 22 20.43 -20.42 -17.34
CA VAL A 22 20.19 -19.12 -16.70
C VAL A 22 18.85 -18.52 -17.15
N SER A 23 18.64 -18.44 -18.47
CA SER A 23 17.45 -17.84 -19.07
C SER A 23 16.17 -18.60 -18.73
N SER A 24 16.09 -19.89 -19.06
CA SER A 24 14.83 -20.64 -18.94
C SER A 24 14.58 -21.22 -17.54
N ARG A 25 15.59 -21.78 -16.87
CA ARG A 25 15.40 -22.51 -15.61
C ARG A 25 15.49 -21.64 -14.37
N ILE A 26 16.27 -20.56 -14.42
CA ILE A 26 16.59 -19.77 -13.22
C ILE A 26 15.89 -18.43 -13.22
N ALA A 27 16.02 -17.65 -14.30
CA ALA A 27 15.47 -16.31 -14.36
C ALA A 27 14.06 -16.25 -14.94
N GLY A 28 13.67 -17.21 -15.80
CA GLY A 28 12.42 -17.09 -16.57
C GLY A 28 12.47 -15.91 -17.54
N LEU A 29 13.65 -15.63 -18.11
CA LEU A 29 13.93 -14.49 -18.96
C LEU A 29 14.68 -14.93 -20.21
N ARG A 30 14.45 -14.24 -21.33
CA ARG A 30 15.32 -14.32 -22.50
C ARG A 30 16.42 -13.27 -22.37
N PHE A 31 17.68 -13.66 -22.56
CA PHE A 31 18.81 -12.74 -22.62
C PHE A 31 19.42 -12.71 -24.03
N GLU A 32 19.81 -11.52 -24.46
CA GLU A 32 20.51 -11.23 -25.71
C GLU A 32 21.73 -10.35 -25.36
N PRO A 33 22.88 -10.98 -25.04
CA PRO A 33 24.12 -10.28 -24.73
C PRO A 33 24.54 -9.35 -25.87
N ARG A 34 25.09 -8.17 -25.53
CA ARG A 34 25.65 -7.26 -26.54
C ARG A 34 26.84 -7.89 -27.26
N ASP A 35 27.70 -8.55 -26.50
CA ASP A 35 28.81 -9.35 -27.02
C ASP A 35 28.80 -10.71 -26.32
N VAL A 36 28.55 -11.74 -27.12
CA VAL A 36 28.47 -13.13 -26.68
C VAL A 36 29.84 -13.65 -26.22
N ALA A 37 30.93 -13.23 -26.86
CA ALA A 37 32.26 -13.75 -26.55
C ALA A 37 32.77 -13.24 -25.19
N SER A 38 32.44 -12.00 -24.83
CA SER A 38 32.87 -11.39 -23.57
C SER A 38 31.81 -11.40 -22.47
N PHE A 39 30.65 -12.02 -22.70
CA PHE A 39 29.57 -12.04 -21.73
C PHE A 39 29.98 -12.73 -20.43
N ASP A 40 29.90 -11.98 -19.33
CA ASP A 40 30.10 -12.44 -17.97
C ASP A 40 28.81 -12.28 -17.17
N TYR A 41 28.49 -13.32 -16.39
CA TYR A 41 27.30 -13.44 -15.58
C TYR A 41 27.67 -14.12 -14.27
N PHE A 42 27.28 -13.49 -13.17
CA PHE A 42 27.32 -14.05 -11.84
C PHE A 42 25.94 -13.91 -11.18
N LEU A 43 25.51 -14.96 -10.49
CA LEU A 43 24.34 -14.98 -9.63
C LEU A 43 24.70 -15.75 -8.37
N ALA A 44 24.45 -15.15 -7.22
CA ALA A 44 24.39 -15.85 -5.95
C ALA A 44 22.99 -15.68 -5.37
N ALA A 45 22.31 -16.77 -5.05
CA ALA A 45 20.96 -16.75 -4.51
C ALA A 45 20.85 -17.59 -3.24
N ARG A 46 19.99 -17.12 -2.35
CA ARG A 46 19.60 -17.80 -1.11
C ARG A 46 18.11 -17.62 -0.88
N ARG A 47 17.41 -18.73 -0.65
CA ARG A 47 16.07 -18.70 -0.07
C ARG A 47 16.19 -18.51 1.44
N ILE A 48 15.43 -17.55 1.96
CA ILE A 48 15.28 -17.32 3.40
C ILE A 48 13.84 -17.69 3.82
N GLU A 49 13.55 -17.59 5.11
CA GLU A 49 12.22 -17.91 5.64
C GLU A 49 11.12 -17.03 5.00
N ASN A 50 9.86 -17.45 5.13
CA ASN A 50 8.72 -16.75 4.53
C ASN A 50 8.81 -16.56 3.00
N GLY A 51 9.56 -17.43 2.32
CA GLY A 51 9.51 -17.58 0.87
C GLY A 51 10.33 -16.57 0.07
N ILE A 52 11.04 -15.65 0.72
CA ILE A 52 11.87 -14.66 0.04
C ILE A 52 13.11 -15.34 -0.56
N VAL A 53 13.45 -15.01 -1.81
CA VAL A 53 14.73 -15.37 -2.42
C VAL A 53 15.56 -14.10 -2.58
N VAL A 54 16.69 -14.02 -1.87
CA VAL A 54 17.66 -12.93 -1.97
C VAL A 54 18.71 -13.33 -2.99
N SER A 55 18.93 -12.50 -4.01
CA SER A 55 19.87 -12.76 -5.10
C SER A 55 20.78 -11.57 -5.34
N SER A 56 22.08 -11.82 -5.49
CA SER A 56 23.07 -10.83 -5.90
C SER A 56 23.59 -11.22 -7.26
N THR A 57 23.66 -10.27 -8.18
CA THR A 57 23.99 -10.58 -9.56
C THR A 57 24.91 -9.55 -10.17
N ARG A 58 25.67 -9.97 -11.18
CA ARG A 58 26.50 -9.09 -12.00
C ARG A 58 26.47 -9.59 -13.43
N TYR A 59 26.15 -8.72 -14.37
CA TYR A 59 26.06 -9.08 -15.79
C TYR A 59 26.80 -8.06 -16.66
N SER A 60 27.41 -8.52 -17.75
CA SER A 60 27.81 -7.66 -18.87
C SER A 60 26.59 -7.05 -19.57
N ALA A 61 26.83 -6.10 -20.49
CA ALA A 61 25.78 -5.45 -21.27
C ALA A 61 24.86 -6.47 -21.97
N VAL A 62 23.56 -6.36 -21.73
CA VAL A 62 22.57 -7.34 -22.18
C VAL A 62 21.21 -6.68 -22.40
N LYS A 63 20.51 -7.11 -23.43
CA LYS A 63 19.07 -6.89 -23.56
C LYS A 63 18.35 -8.12 -23.07
N GLY A 64 17.26 -7.97 -22.36
CA GLY A 64 16.48 -9.14 -21.97
C GLY A 64 14.99 -8.85 -21.90
N ALA A 65 14.21 -9.91 -21.85
CA ALA A 65 12.76 -9.82 -21.81
C ALA A 65 12.13 -11.00 -21.07
N ARG A 66 11.06 -10.72 -20.33
CA ARG A 66 10.04 -11.71 -19.97
C ARG A 66 8.94 -11.63 -21.01
N ARG A 67 8.86 -12.64 -21.87
CA ARG A 67 7.92 -12.66 -22.99
C ARG A 67 6.61 -13.34 -22.61
N PRO A 68 5.50 -13.04 -23.32
CA PRO A 68 4.20 -13.69 -23.06
C PRO A 68 4.23 -15.22 -23.12
N ASP A 69 5.06 -15.81 -24.00
CA ASP A 69 5.21 -17.27 -24.13
C ASP A 69 5.88 -17.94 -22.93
N MET A 70 6.51 -17.15 -22.03
CA MET A 70 7.18 -17.64 -20.82
C MET A 70 6.32 -17.58 -19.56
N LEU A 71 5.12 -16.96 -19.61
CA LEU A 71 4.30 -16.71 -18.43
C LEU A 71 3.64 -17.96 -17.85
N ALA A 72 3.60 -19.07 -18.60
CA ALA A 72 3.05 -20.35 -18.17
C ALA A 72 4.03 -21.19 -17.33
N ASP A 73 5.20 -20.65 -16.97
CA ASP A 73 6.25 -21.37 -16.23
C ASP A 73 5.98 -21.53 -14.71
N GLY A 74 4.81 -21.09 -14.24
CA GLY A 74 4.39 -21.18 -12.84
C GLY A 74 5.02 -20.12 -11.93
N ARG A 75 5.83 -19.20 -12.47
CA ARG A 75 6.34 -18.06 -11.73
C ARG A 75 5.30 -16.96 -11.68
N GLY A 76 5.25 -16.28 -10.53
CA GLY A 76 4.30 -15.20 -10.32
C GLY A 76 4.59 -14.42 -9.06
N ASN A 77 5.84 -14.37 -8.61
CA ASN A 77 6.23 -13.55 -7.47
C ASN A 77 6.31 -12.07 -7.86
N TYR A 78 6.47 -11.20 -6.87
CA TYR A 78 6.94 -9.85 -7.12
C TYR A 78 8.46 -9.82 -7.06
N VAL A 79 9.10 -9.31 -8.09
CA VAL A 79 10.54 -9.17 -8.17
C VAL A 79 10.90 -7.73 -7.84
N LEU A 80 11.56 -7.52 -6.71
CA LEU A 80 12.18 -6.25 -6.37
C LEU A 80 13.63 -6.25 -6.86
N SER A 81 14.04 -5.23 -7.58
CA SER A 81 15.40 -5.09 -8.11
C SER A 81 15.99 -3.71 -7.84
N ILE A 82 17.27 -3.67 -7.48
CA ILE A 82 18.07 -2.46 -7.28
C ILE A 82 19.38 -2.64 -8.03
N HIS A 83 19.66 -1.74 -8.97
CA HIS A 83 20.83 -1.81 -9.84
C HIS A 83 21.82 -0.69 -9.51
N ASP A 84 23.11 -0.94 -9.66
CA ASP A 84 24.18 0.06 -9.42
C ASP A 84 24.45 0.98 -10.62
N THR A 85 23.76 0.75 -11.74
CA THR A 85 23.95 1.48 -12.99
C THR A 85 22.59 1.82 -13.60
N ASP A 86 22.49 2.98 -14.26
CA ASP A 86 21.29 3.41 -14.97
C ASP A 86 20.93 2.43 -16.10
N TYR A 87 19.63 2.21 -16.34
CA TYR A 87 19.16 1.31 -17.38
C TYR A 87 17.77 1.65 -17.92
N GLU A 88 17.41 1.02 -19.04
CA GLU A 88 16.08 1.16 -19.64
C GLU A 88 15.21 -0.05 -19.30
N LEU A 89 13.95 0.22 -18.94
CA LEU A 89 12.92 -0.78 -18.68
C LEU A 89 11.68 -0.45 -19.49
N ALA A 90 11.05 -1.45 -20.11
CA ALA A 90 9.79 -1.29 -20.82
C ALA A 90 8.78 -2.32 -20.29
N ILE A 91 7.62 -1.84 -19.86
CA ILE A 91 6.54 -2.66 -19.30
C ILE A 91 5.24 -2.21 -19.93
N ASP A 92 4.50 -3.16 -20.50
CA ASP A 92 3.23 -2.87 -21.20
C ASP A 92 3.37 -1.74 -22.23
N GLY A 93 4.47 -1.77 -23.00
CA GLY A 93 4.80 -0.76 -24.02
C GLY A 93 5.28 0.60 -23.49
N ARG A 94 5.23 0.85 -22.18
CA ARG A 94 5.74 2.09 -21.58
C ARG A 94 7.22 1.97 -21.23
N GLN A 95 8.03 2.90 -21.74
CA GLN A 95 9.47 2.97 -21.45
C GLN A 95 9.77 3.86 -20.25
N TRP A 96 10.63 3.36 -19.36
CA TRP A 96 11.16 4.02 -18.17
C TRP A 96 12.68 4.07 -18.25
N SER A 97 13.25 5.21 -17.82
CA SER A 97 14.66 5.30 -17.47
C SER A 97 14.77 5.11 -15.96
N VAL A 98 15.50 4.08 -15.55
CA VAL A 98 15.69 3.74 -14.14
C VAL A 98 17.10 4.16 -13.73
N GLY A 99 17.20 4.99 -12.69
CA GLY A 99 18.48 5.46 -12.17
C GLY A 99 19.17 4.44 -11.27
N ALA A 100 20.49 4.54 -11.17
CA ALA A 100 21.29 3.77 -10.24
C ALA A 100 20.81 3.97 -8.79
N GLY A 101 20.54 2.85 -8.11
CA GLY A 101 20.03 2.80 -6.75
C GLY A 101 18.52 2.97 -6.61
N ASP A 102 17.79 3.19 -7.71
CA ASP A 102 16.33 3.19 -7.69
C ASP A 102 15.78 1.80 -7.34
N VAL A 103 14.61 1.78 -6.70
CA VAL A 103 13.91 0.54 -6.36
C VAL A 103 12.83 0.29 -7.40
N VAL A 104 12.88 -0.86 -8.05
CA VAL A 104 11.86 -1.29 -8.99
C VAL A 104 11.19 -2.55 -8.45
N LEU A 105 9.86 -2.61 -8.49
CA LEU A 105 9.09 -3.83 -8.25
C LEU A 105 8.34 -4.20 -9.53
N ILE A 106 8.48 -5.44 -9.97
CA ILE A 106 7.81 -5.97 -11.17
C ILE A 106 6.97 -7.18 -10.76
N ASP A 107 5.75 -7.23 -11.27
CA ASP A 107 4.95 -8.45 -11.26
C ASP A 107 5.56 -9.45 -12.27
N GLU A 108 6.12 -10.57 -11.79
CA GLU A 108 6.75 -11.59 -12.63
C GLU A 108 5.74 -12.31 -13.56
N SER A 109 4.43 -12.11 -13.38
CA SER A 109 3.41 -12.59 -14.33
C SER A 109 3.14 -11.61 -15.49
N SER A 110 3.78 -10.44 -15.49
CA SER A 110 3.68 -9.46 -16.57
C SER A 110 4.83 -9.54 -17.55
N PRO A 111 4.61 -9.31 -18.86
CA PRO A 111 5.70 -9.20 -19.82
C PRO A 111 6.45 -7.87 -19.66
N TYR A 112 7.77 -7.92 -19.81
CA TYR A 112 8.63 -6.73 -19.74
C TYR A 112 9.92 -6.92 -20.52
N GLU A 113 10.56 -5.82 -20.91
CA GLU A 113 11.87 -5.78 -21.57
C GLU A 113 12.81 -4.85 -20.81
N PHE A 114 14.11 -5.13 -20.83
CA PHE A 114 15.12 -4.26 -20.24
C PHE A 114 16.38 -4.21 -21.09
N ARG A 115 17.13 -3.11 -20.97
CA ARG A 115 18.46 -2.95 -21.57
C ARG A 115 19.43 -2.48 -20.50
N LEU A 116 20.37 -3.35 -20.16
CA LEU A 116 21.38 -3.10 -19.15
C LEU A 116 22.72 -2.81 -19.84
N PRO A 117 23.43 -1.73 -19.49
CA PRO A 117 24.77 -1.45 -20.00
C PRO A 117 25.85 -2.36 -19.39
N GLY A 118 25.46 -3.23 -18.47
CA GLY A 118 26.31 -4.01 -17.57
C GLY A 118 26.20 -3.42 -16.17
N THR A 119 25.90 -4.26 -15.18
CA THR A 119 25.54 -3.78 -13.83
C THR A 119 25.71 -4.88 -12.79
N GLY A 120 25.96 -4.47 -11.54
CA GLY A 120 25.66 -5.25 -10.36
C GLY A 120 24.25 -4.96 -9.86
N SER A 121 23.55 -5.99 -9.37
CA SER A 121 22.22 -5.79 -8.78
C SER A 121 21.93 -6.69 -7.58
N LEU A 122 21.01 -6.19 -6.77
CA LEU A 122 20.33 -6.92 -5.71
C LEU A 122 18.89 -7.17 -6.13
N ILE A 123 18.48 -8.44 -6.12
CA ILE A 123 17.16 -8.88 -6.54
C ILE A 123 16.52 -9.69 -5.41
N LEU A 124 15.27 -9.39 -5.10
CA LEU A 124 14.44 -10.10 -4.12
C LEU A 124 13.19 -10.63 -4.83
N ALA A 125 12.99 -11.95 -4.83
CA ALA A 125 11.70 -12.52 -5.18
C ALA A 125 10.85 -12.61 -3.90
N LEU A 126 9.71 -11.94 -3.92
CA LEU A 126 8.76 -11.80 -2.82
C LEU A 126 7.50 -12.61 -3.12
N ASP A 127 7.05 -13.41 -2.16
CA ASP A 127 5.84 -14.21 -2.31
C ASP A 127 4.63 -13.31 -2.61
N ARG A 128 3.94 -13.63 -3.71
CA ARG A 128 2.78 -12.85 -4.17
C ARG A 128 1.73 -12.70 -3.09
N LYS A 129 1.26 -13.84 -2.56
CA LYS A 129 0.10 -13.86 -1.66
C LYS A 129 0.39 -13.04 -0.41
N ARG A 130 1.57 -13.21 0.18
CA ARG A 130 1.98 -12.44 1.37
C ARG A 130 2.04 -10.95 1.09
N LEU A 131 2.59 -10.54 -0.06
CA LEU A 131 2.70 -9.13 -0.38
C LEU A 131 1.34 -8.50 -0.73
N GLU A 132 0.47 -9.23 -1.45
CA GLU A 132 -0.90 -8.80 -1.75
C GLU A 132 -1.78 -8.73 -0.49
N ASP A 133 -1.65 -9.67 0.44
CA ASP A 133 -2.37 -9.65 1.72
C ASP A 133 -2.01 -8.40 2.56
N LEU A 134 -0.74 -7.98 2.52
CA LEU A 134 -0.25 -6.81 3.25
C LEU A 134 -0.48 -5.48 2.51
N ALA A 135 -0.32 -5.49 1.20
CA ALA A 135 -0.42 -4.32 0.35
C ALA A 135 -1.20 -4.67 -0.94
N PRO A 136 -2.54 -4.82 -0.88
CA PRO A 136 -3.36 -5.24 -2.03
C PRO A 136 -3.19 -4.36 -3.28
N ARG A 137 -2.73 -3.13 -3.06
CA ARG A 137 -2.43 -2.17 -4.13
C ARG A 137 -1.29 -2.63 -5.03
N ILE A 138 -0.35 -3.45 -4.57
CA ILE A 138 0.75 -3.96 -5.39
C ILE A 138 0.26 -4.54 -6.72
N ALA A 139 -0.91 -5.21 -6.70
CA ALA A 139 -1.55 -5.83 -7.85
C ALA A 139 -2.24 -4.84 -8.82
N SER A 140 -2.30 -3.54 -8.49
CA SER A 140 -2.97 -2.54 -9.32
C SER A 140 -2.16 -2.11 -10.55
N LYS A 141 -0.87 -2.44 -10.58
CA LYS A 141 0.06 -2.08 -11.67
C LYS A 141 1.02 -3.26 -11.92
N PRO A 142 1.44 -3.47 -13.17
CA PRO A 142 2.43 -4.50 -13.49
C PRO A 142 3.83 -4.18 -12.94
N ALA A 143 4.09 -2.91 -12.61
CA ALA A 143 5.33 -2.49 -11.98
C ALA A 143 5.22 -1.17 -11.22
N TRP A 144 6.21 -0.95 -10.36
CA TRP A 144 6.41 0.23 -9.53
C TRP A 144 7.87 0.67 -9.61
N HIS A 145 8.12 1.98 -9.68
CA HIS A 145 9.46 2.56 -9.75
C HIS A 145 9.56 3.72 -8.76
N PHE A 146 10.51 3.60 -7.85
CA PHE A 146 10.78 4.57 -6.80
C PHE A 146 12.19 5.10 -6.94
N GLU A 147 12.31 6.42 -7.13
CA GLU A 147 13.61 7.08 -7.14
C GLU A 147 14.32 6.85 -5.82
N ARG A 148 15.64 6.65 -5.84
CA ARG A 148 16.46 6.40 -4.66
C ARG A 148 16.31 7.47 -3.57
N ALA A 149 15.97 8.70 -3.95
CA ALA A 149 15.79 9.84 -3.06
C ALA A 149 14.39 9.88 -2.40
N SER A 150 13.47 8.99 -2.80
CA SER A 150 12.13 8.90 -2.23
C SER A 150 12.22 8.50 -0.74
N PRO A 151 11.37 9.03 0.16
CA PRO A 151 11.52 8.87 1.61
C PRO A 151 11.67 7.42 2.11
N MET A 152 11.01 6.45 1.47
CA MET A 152 11.02 5.04 1.87
C MET A 152 12.01 4.16 1.09
N ALA A 153 12.53 4.62 -0.05
CA ALA A 153 13.39 3.82 -0.92
C ALA A 153 14.74 3.46 -0.24
N PRO A 154 15.44 4.38 0.48
CA PRO A 154 16.66 4.05 1.21
C PRO A 154 16.46 3.01 2.31
N LEU A 155 15.29 2.98 2.96
CA LEU A 155 14.99 1.98 3.99
C LEU A 155 14.85 0.59 3.39
N VAL A 156 14.11 0.46 2.28
CA VAL A 156 13.98 -0.82 1.57
C VAL A 156 15.33 -1.28 1.03
N SER A 157 16.08 -0.39 0.40
CA SER A 157 17.41 -0.69 -0.16
C SER A 157 18.41 -1.12 0.92
N GLY A 158 18.55 -0.33 1.99
CA GLY A 158 19.45 -0.67 3.10
C GLY A 158 19.05 -1.97 3.80
N TYR A 159 17.75 -2.23 3.94
CA TYR A 159 17.27 -3.48 4.52
C TYR A 159 17.52 -4.70 3.62
N ALA A 160 17.37 -4.52 2.31
CA ALA A 160 17.71 -5.55 1.33
C ALA A 160 19.20 -5.90 1.40
N ASP A 161 20.07 -4.91 1.55
CA ASP A 161 21.50 -5.10 1.74
C ASP A 161 21.83 -5.84 3.04
N LEU A 162 21.13 -5.53 4.13
CA LEU A 162 21.27 -6.29 5.38
C LEU A 162 20.89 -7.77 5.17
N LEU A 163 19.76 -8.06 4.50
CA LEU A 163 19.34 -9.43 4.19
C LEU A 163 20.38 -10.17 3.34
N ARG A 164 21.00 -9.47 2.39
CA ARG A 164 22.10 -10.01 1.57
C ARG A 164 23.32 -10.37 2.41
N GLY A 165 23.66 -9.54 3.39
CA GLY A 165 24.83 -9.72 4.26
C GLY A 165 24.64 -10.67 5.46
N LEU A 166 23.40 -11.09 5.76
CA LEU A 166 23.12 -11.98 6.89
C LEU A 166 23.82 -13.34 6.74
N PRO A 167 24.47 -13.87 7.79
CA PRO A 167 25.02 -15.24 7.79
C PRO A 167 23.96 -16.28 7.41
N GLU A 168 24.39 -17.41 6.86
CA GLU A 168 23.47 -18.50 6.49
C GLU A 168 22.75 -19.10 7.70
N SER A 169 23.39 -19.09 8.86
CA SER A 169 22.84 -19.60 10.13
C SER A 169 21.92 -18.61 10.84
N ALA A 170 21.82 -17.36 10.37
CA ALA A 170 21.00 -16.37 11.05
C ALA A 170 19.50 -16.68 10.89
N PRO A 171 18.68 -16.55 11.96
CA PRO A 171 17.23 -16.63 11.82
C PRO A 171 16.74 -15.45 10.98
N THR A 172 15.86 -15.73 10.03
CA THR A 172 15.40 -14.77 9.01
C THR A 172 13.90 -14.52 9.02
N ALA A 173 13.12 -15.21 9.86
CA ALA A 173 11.66 -15.07 9.92
C ALA A 173 11.23 -13.60 10.13
N VAL A 174 11.73 -12.98 11.21
CA VAL A 174 11.44 -11.56 11.54
C VAL A 174 11.94 -10.64 10.44
N ALA A 175 13.13 -10.92 9.90
CA ALA A 175 13.70 -10.07 8.86
C ALA A 175 12.88 -10.12 7.57
N SER A 176 12.38 -11.30 7.21
CA SER A 176 11.53 -11.48 6.04
C SER A 176 10.20 -10.77 6.21
N GLU A 177 9.57 -10.85 7.39
CA GLU A 177 8.35 -10.10 7.69
C GLU A 177 8.54 -8.58 7.61
N HIS A 178 9.67 -8.09 8.12
CA HIS A 178 9.99 -6.67 8.04
C HIS A 178 10.16 -6.22 6.59
N MET A 179 10.81 -7.02 5.74
CA MET A 179 10.94 -6.73 4.32
C MET A 179 9.58 -6.60 3.64
N TYR A 180 8.66 -7.55 3.85
CA TYR A 180 7.31 -7.45 3.28
C TYR A 180 6.58 -6.17 3.73
N ARG A 181 6.72 -5.78 5.01
CA ARG A 181 6.10 -4.55 5.53
C ARG A 181 6.72 -3.29 4.92
N LEU A 182 8.05 -3.23 4.79
CA LEU A 182 8.74 -2.10 4.17
C LEU A 182 8.35 -1.92 2.71
N VAL A 183 8.28 -3.02 1.95
CA VAL A 183 7.83 -3.00 0.56
C VAL A 183 6.37 -2.57 0.46
N GLY A 184 5.50 -3.08 1.34
CA GLY A 184 4.10 -2.68 1.40
C GLY A 184 3.93 -1.18 1.67
N GLU A 185 4.71 -0.62 2.61
CA GLU A 185 4.72 0.81 2.90
C GLU A 185 5.26 1.62 1.71
N LEU A 186 6.35 1.17 1.07
CA LEU A 186 6.92 1.81 -0.12
C LEU A 186 5.86 1.95 -1.23
N VAL A 187 5.12 0.88 -1.52
CA VAL A 187 4.00 0.88 -2.50
C VAL A 187 2.89 1.85 -2.08
N GLY A 188 2.64 2.00 -0.78
CA GLY A 188 1.73 2.99 -0.22
C GLY A 188 2.11 4.44 -0.55
N THR A 189 3.41 4.74 -0.71
CA THR A 189 3.90 6.11 -0.96
C THR A 189 3.63 6.63 -2.38
N GLN A 190 3.68 5.78 -3.41
CA GLN A 190 3.36 6.18 -4.79
C GLN A 190 1.85 6.07 -5.02
N GLY A 191 1.14 7.12 -4.68
CA GLY A 191 -0.25 7.25 -5.09
C GLY A 191 -0.77 8.65 -5.13
N ASP A 192 -1.50 8.93 -6.21
CA ASP A 192 -2.64 9.82 -6.13
C ASP A 192 -3.49 9.44 -4.93
N VAL A 193 -3.98 10.47 -4.27
CA VAL A 193 -4.66 10.55 -2.98
C VAL A 193 -5.99 9.77 -2.97
N GLU A 194 -6.00 8.47 -3.29
CA GLU A 194 -7.22 7.66 -3.33
C GLU A 194 -7.10 6.33 -2.58
N ARG A 195 -7.82 6.31 -1.45
CA ARG A 195 -8.08 5.27 -0.45
C ARG A 195 -6.92 4.92 0.52
N PRO A 196 -6.91 5.54 1.71
CA PRO A 196 -6.08 5.15 2.84
C PRO A 196 -6.55 3.76 3.29
N ARG A 197 -5.82 2.72 2.91
CA ARG A 197 -6.08 1.34 3.34
C ARG A 197 -4.80 0.81 3.97
N GLY A 198 -4.82 0.75 5.30
CA GLY A 198 -3.72 0.32 6.16
C GLY A 198 -4.05 0.57 7.64
N GLY A 199 -3.36 -0.13 8.55
CA GLY A 199 -3.61 -0.03 9.99
C GLY A 199 -3.45 1.40 10.54
N LEU A 200 -2.50 2.16 9.99
CA LEU A 200 -2.27 3.56 10.36
C LEU A 200 -3.42 4.48 9.94
N SER A 201 -4.01 4.25 8.75
CA SER A 201 -5.15 5.02 8.27
C SER A 201 -6.40 4.76 9.11
N ARG A 202 -6.63 3.50 9.52
CA ARG A 202 -7.72 3.15 10.44
C ARG A 202 -7.52 3.79 11.82
N ALA A 203 -6.32 3.69 12.39
CA ALA A 203 -6.00 4.34 13.66
C ALA A 203 -6.20 5.86 13.58
N ARG A 204 -5.82 6.49 12.47
CA ARG A 204 -6.03 7.93 12.25
C ARG A 204 -7.49 8.30 12.08
N LEU A 205 -8.29 7.50 11.37
CA LEU A 205 -9.74 7.72 11.27
C LEU A 205 -10.41 7.61 12.65
N GLU A 206 -10.04 6.62 13.46
CA GLU A 206 -10.55 6.49 14.83
C GLU A 206 -10.19 7.70 15.71
N LEU A 207 -8.97 8.22 15.61
CA LEU A 207 -8.58 9.46 16.30
C LEU A 207 -9.40 10.68 15.84
N ILE A 208 -9.68 10.78 14.54
CA ILE A 208 -10.53 11.84 13.98
C ILE A 208 -11.96 11.71 14.48
N LYS A 209 -12.55 10.51 14.46
CA LYS A 209 -13.90 10.25 14.99
C LYS A 209 -14.00 10.58 16.48
N ALA A 210 -13.04 10.13 17.28
CA ALA A 210 -13.01 10.44 18.72
C ALA A 210 -12.89 11.95 18.99
N ASP A 211 -12.27 12.71 18.09
CA ASP A 211 -12.19 14.17 18.19
C ASP A 211 -13.46 14.87 17.71
N ILE A 212 -14.15 14.31 16.71
CA ILE A 212 -15.51 14.73 16.34
C ILE A 212 -16.45 14.53 17.53
N ASP A 213 -16.43 13.36 18.17
CA ASP A 213 -17.33 13.03 19.29
C ASP A 213 -17.19 14.04 20.44
N ARG A 214 -15.95 14.45 20.75
CA ARG A 214 -15.65 15.46 21.77
C ARG A 214 -16.14 16.87 21.42
N ARG A 215 -16.41 17.15 20.14
CA ARG A 215 -16.79 18.46 19.62
C ARG A 215 -18.16 18.47 18.94
N LEU A 216 -18.98 17.43 19.15
CA LEU A 216 -20.28 17.30 18.48
C LEU A 216 -21.21 18.50 18.72
N SER A 217 -21.17 19.07 19.93
CA SER A 217 -21.99 20.24 20.31
C SER A 217 -21.55 21.54 19.62
N ASP A 218 -20.32 21.60 19.10
CA ASP A 218 -19.79 22.79 18.46
C ASP A 218 -20.44 22.96 17.07
N PRO A 219 -21.31 23.96 16.86
CA PRO A 219 -21.97 24.16 15.59
C PRO A 219 -20.98 24.49 14.47
N ASP A 220 -19.82 25.07 14.81
CA ASP A 220 -18.76 25.48 13.88
C ASP A 220 -17.73 24.36 13.63
N LEU A 221 -18.05 23.12 14.00
CA LEU A 221 -17.22 21.95 13.69
C LEU A 221 -17.08 21.77 12.17
N ASP A 222 -15.99 22.31 11.63
CA ASP A 222 -15.67 22.29 10.22
C ASP A 222 -14.53 21.29 9.90
N LEU A 223 -14.49 20.87 8.64
CA LEU A 223 -13.52 19.91 8.12
C LEU A 223 -12.08 20.47 8.08
N GLU A 224 -11.91 21.76 7.81
CA GLU A 224 -10.59 22.41 7.64
C GLU A 224 -9.85 22.52 8.97
N THR A 225 -10.54 22.99 10.00
CA THR A 225 -10.07 23.10 11.37
C THR A 225 -9.76 21.73 11.95
N LEU A 226 -10.61 20.73 11.68
CA LEU A 226 -10.33 19.34 12.06
C LEU A 226 -9.08 18.81 11.35
N ALA A 227 -8.97 18.96 10.03
CA ALA A 227 -7.82 18.48 9.26
C ALA A 227 -6.50 19.13 9.73
N ARG A 228 -6.51 20.46 9.92
CA ARG A 228 -5.36 21.22 10.45
C ARG A 228 -4.90 20.69 11.81
N ARG A 229 -5.84 20.37 12.70
CA ARG A 229 -5.53 19.84 14.04
C ARG A 229 -4.89 18.45 14.01
N HIS A 230 -5.23 17.63 13.02
CA HIS A 230 -4.66 16.30 12.83
C HIS A 230 -3.43 16.30 11.92
N GLY A 231 -2.96 17.46 11.45
CA GLY A 231 -1.77 17.60 10.59
C GLY A 231 -1.97 17.02 9.19
N VAL A 232 -3.20 17.04 8.67
CA VAL A 232 -3.57 16.46 7.37
C VAL A 232 -4.36 17.44 6.53
N THR A 233 -4.55 17.13 5.24
CA THR A 233 -5.38 17.96 4.35
C THR A 233 -6.87 17.62 4.49
N PRO A 234 -7.79 18.57 4.23
CA PRO A 234 -9.24 18.30 4.22
C PRO A 234 -9.63 17.16 3.28
N ARG A 235 -8.98 17.11 2.10
CA ARG A 235 -9.15 16.04 1.11
C ARG A 235 -8.80 14.66 1.67
N TYR A 236 -7.74 14.57 2.48
CA TYR A 236 -7.37 13.32 3.13
C TYR A 236 -8.42 12.83 4.13
N VAL A 237 -9.01 13.75 4.92
CA VAL A 237 -10.08 13.41 5.86
C VAL A 237 -11.34 12.94 5.12
N GLN A 238 -11.75 13.64 4.05
CA GLN A 238 -12.87 13.19 3.19
C GLN A 238 -12.64 11.80 2.64
N LEU A 239 -11.41 11.52 2.23
CA LEU A 239 -11.03 10.23 1.69
C LEU A 239 -11.06 9.10 2.73
N LEU A 240 -10.67 9.40 3.99
CA LEU A 240 -10.80 8.45 5.10
C LEU A 240 -12.27 8.07 5.33
N PHE A 241 -13.17 9.06 5.40
CA PHE A 241 -14.61 8.79 5.55
C PHE A 241 -15.22 8.08 4.34
N SER A 242 -14.81 8.45 3.13
CA SER A 242 -15.23 7.78 1.89
C SER A 242 -14.79 6.31 1.88
N GLY A 243 -13.66 5.98 2.51
CA GLY A 243 -13.21 4.62 2.74
C GLY A 243 -14.19 3.74 3.53
N GLU A 244 -15.02 4.33 4.39
CA GLU A 244 -16.11 3.68 5.12
C GLU A 244 -17.48 3.83 4.45
N GLY A 245 -17.54 4.40 3.24
CA GLY A 245 -18.79 4.62 2.52
C GLY A 245 -19.64 5.78 3.07
N THR A 246 -19.05 6.70 3.84
CA THR A 246 -19.73 7.89 4.36
C THR A 246 -18.97 9.17 3.98
N SER A 247 -19.55 10.34 4.25
CA SER A 247 -18.83 11.62 4.25
C SER A 247 -18.58 12.09 5.69
N PHE A 248 -17.66 13.04 5.85
CA PHE A 248 -17.46 13.74 7.14
C PHE A 248 -18.76 14.36 7.63
N SER A 249 -19.45 15.12 6.77
CA SER A 249 -20.69 15.82 7.14
C SER A 249 -21.83 14.85 7.47
N ASP A 250 -21.92 13.72 6.78
CA ASP A 250 -22.92 12.70 7.09
C ASP A 250 -22.61 11.99 8.41
N HIS A 251 -21.33 11.70 8.68
CA HIS A 251 -20.91 11.11 9.95
C HIS A 251 -21.19 12.04 11.14
N VAL A 252 -20.85 13.32 11.04
CA VAL A 252 -21.16 14.33 12.07
C VAL A 252 -22.68 14.41 12.27
N ARG A 253 -23.45 14.52 11.17
CA ARG A 253 -24.91 14.61 11.25
C ARG A 253 -25.52 13.38 11.93
N GLU A 254 -25.06 12.18 11.59
CA GLU A 254 -25.52 10.93 12.20
C GLU A 254 -25.26 10.94 13.70
N LYS A 255 -24.03 11.29 14.12
CA LYS A 255 -23.67 11.37 15.54
C LYS A 255 -24.47 12.41 16.31
N ARG A 256 -24.75 13.57 15.72
CA ARG A 256 -25.63 14.60 16.31
C ARG A 256 -27.07 14.10 16.45
N LEU A 257 -27.58 13.36 15.45
CA LEU A 257 -28.91 12.75 15.52
C LEU A 257 -29.00 11.62 16.55
N GLU A 258 -27.96 10.80 16.69
CA GLU A 258 -27.86 9.77 17.74
C GLU A 258 -27.95 10.40 19.12
N ARG A 259 -27.16 11.45 19.37
CA ARG A 259 -27.19 12.18 20.64
C ARG A 259 -28.58 12.77 20.93
N ALA A 260 -29.16 13.48 19.97
CA ALA A 260 -30.49 14.05 20.15
C ALA A 260 -31.56 12.98 20.43
N TRP A 261 -31.44 11.81 19.81
CA TRP A 261 -32.35 10.68 20.07
C TRP A 261 -32.26 10.19 21.53
N PHE A 262 -31.04 10.11 22.09
CA PHE A 262 -30.86 9.78 23.50
C PHE A 262 -31.44 10.88 24.41
N ASP A 263 -31.12 12.15 24.16
CA ASP A 263 -31.58 13.28 24.98
C ASP A 263 -33.12 13.46 24.97
N LEU A 264 -33.78 13.10 23.86
CA LEU A 264 -35.25 13.12 23.73
C LEU A 264 -35.94 12.03 24.56
N ARG A 265 -35.21 10.98 24.92
CA ARG A 265 -35.72 9.83 25.68
C ARG A 265 -35.24 9.81 27.12
N ASP A 266 -34.31 10.69 27.46
CA ASP A 266 -33.83 10.89 28.82
C ASP A 266 -34.93 11.51 29.70
N GLU A 267 -35.31 10.78 30.74
CA GLU A 267 -36.34 11.16 31.72
C GLU A 267 -35.91 12.35 32.57
N THR A 268 -34.60 12.55 32.76
CA THR A 268 -34.07 13.71 33.49
C THR A 268 -34.17 15.01 32.67
N ARG A 269 -34.50 14.89 31.37
CA ARG A 269 -34.53 16.00 30.41
C ARG A 269 -35.91 16.24 29.81
N LEU A 270 -36.99 15.75 30.44
CA LEU A 270 -38.36 15.87 29.92
C LEU A 270 -38.81 17.33 29.70
N ASP A 271 -38.35 18.25 30.54
CA ASP A 271 -38.67 19.68 30.46
C ASP A 271 -37.87 20.44 29.38
N ALA A 272 -36.80 19.83 28.84
CA ALA A 272 -35.98 20.45 27.82
C ALA A 272 -36.74 20.54 26.50
N SER A 273 -36.84 21.76 25.95
CA SER A 273 -37.48 21.97 24.66
C SER A 273 -36.76 21.22 23.54
N ILE A 274 -37.50 20.82 22.51
CA ILE A 274 -36.92 20.19 21.31
C ILE A 274 -35.86 21.10 20.67
N ALA A 275 -36.06 22.42 20.72
CA ALA A 275 -35.10 23.40 20.22
C ALA A 275 -33.79 23.35 21.02
N THR A 276 -33.87 23.33 22.35
CA THR A 276 -32.71 23.21 23.24
C THR A 276 -31.90 21.96 22.92
N ILE A 277 -32.57 20.81 22.76
CA ILE A 277 -31.89 19.53 22.43
C ILE A 277 -31.24 19.59 21.06
N ALA A 278 -31.88 20.20 20.06
CA ALA A 278 -31.30 20.35 18.74
C ALA A 278 -30.01 21.19 18.77
N PHE A 279 -30.02 22.32 19.47
CA PHE A 279 -28.86 23.19 19.60
C PHE A 279 -27.73 22.56 20.43
N GLU A 280 -28.05 21.89 21.54
CA GLU A 280 -27.05 21.18 22.36
C GLU A 280 -26.43 19.98 21.63
N ALA A 281 -27.19 19.35 20.72
CA ALA A 281 -26.68 18.35 19.80
C ALA A 281 -25.83 18.95 18.67
N GLY A 282 -25.71 20.29 18.56
CA GLY A 282 -24.87 20.98 17.59
C GLY A 282 -25.53 21.33 16.25
N PHE A 283 -26.87 21.29 16.15
CA PHE A 283 -27.55 21.78 14.95
C PHE A 283 -27.62 23.31 14.95
N GLY A 284 -27.33 23.94 13.80
CA GLY A 284 -27.41 25.40 13.66
C GLY A 284 -28.83 25.94 13.54
N ASP A 285 -29.81 25.12 13.15
CA ASP A 285 -31.22 25.51 13.07
C ASP A 285 -32.18 24.35 13.29
N LEU A 286 -33.37 24.66 13.80
CA LEU A 286 -34.39 23.67 14.15
C LEU A 286 -35.03 23.00 12.92
N SER A 287 -35.08 23.68 11.77
CA SER A 287 -35.71 23.16 10.58
C SER A 287 -34.87 22.06 9.93
N SER A 288 -33.55 22.24 9.86
CA SER A 288 -32.61 21.23 9.38
C SER A 288 -32.58 20.00 10.29
N PHE A 289 -32.59 20.22 11.62
CA PHE A 289 -32.73 19.15 12.60
C PHE A 289 -33.98 18.31 12.37
N ASN A 290 -35.17 18.93 12.35
CA ASN A 290 -36.44 18.20 12.21
C ASN A 290 -36.49 17.37 10.92
N ARG A 291 -36.02 17.93 9.80
CA ARG A 291 -35.97 17.19 8.53
C ARG A 291 -35.01 16.00 8.60
N ALA A 292 -33.80 16.21 9.13
CA ALA A 292 -32.80 15.15 9.24
C ALA A 292 -33.24 14.04 10.20
N PHE A 293 -33.81 14.41 11.35
CA PHE A 293 -34.31 13.48 12.36
C PHE A 293 -35.44 12.60 11.81
N ARG A 294 -36.45 13.21 11.18
CA ARG A 294 -37.56 12.46 10.55
C ARG A 294 -37.07 11.54 9.44
N LYS A 295 -36.12 12.00 8.61
CA LYS A 295 -35.52 11.17 7.56
C LYS A 295 -34.79 9.95 8.14
N ARG A 296 -34.11 10.10 9.28
CA ARG A 296 -33.30 9.05 9.88
C ARG A 296 -34.10 8.03 10.71
N TYR A 297 -35.11 8.49 11.44
CA TYR A 297 -35.83 7.67 12.41
C TYR A 297 -37.29 7.39 12.05
N GLY A 298 -37.82 8.01 10.99
CA GLY A 298 -39.21 7.83 10.57
C GLY A 298 -40.26 8.50 11.47
N ALA A 299 -39.84 9.14 12.57
CA ALA A 299 -40.70 9.84 13.54
C ALA A 299 -40.21 11.27 13.77
N THR A 300 -41.08 12.15 14.28
CA THR A 300 -40.64 13.51 14.67
C THR A 300 -40.03 13.48 16.08
N PRO A 301 -39.14 14.45 16.41
CA PRO A 301 -38.62 14.59 17.77
C PRO A 301 -39.72 14.68 18.85
N ARG A 302 -40.84 15.33 18.50
CA ARG A 302 -42.01 15.45 19.38
C ARG A 302 -42.69 14.11 19.63
N ASP A 303 -42.81 13.26 18.61
CA ASP A 303 -43.39 11.93 18.76
C ASP A 303 -42.54 11.05 19.69
N VAL A 304 -41.21 11.12 19.53
CA VAL A 304 -40.25 10.40 20.37
C VAL A 304 -40.32 10.88 21.82
N ARG A 305 -40.37 12.19 22.05
CA ARG A 305 -40.53 12.76 23.40
C ARG A 305 -41.86 12.36 24.05
N ALA A 306 -42.96 12.41 23.30
CA ALA A 306 -44.27 12.02 23.80
C ALA A 306 -44.31 10.52 24.16
N ASP A 307 -43.59 9.67 23.43
CA ASP A 307 -43.46 8.26 23.78
C ASP A 307 -42.66 8.03 25.05
N ALA A 308 -41.58 8.78 25.27
CA ALA A 308 -40.80 8.73 26.49
C ALA A 308 -41.64 9.14 27.72
N MET A 309 -42.37 10.26 27.64
CA MET A 309 -43.25 10.74 28.72
C MET A 309 -44.32 9.71 29.11
N ARG A 310 -44.94 9.03 28.12
CA ARG A 310 -45.93 7.97 28.39
C ARG A 310 -45.36 6.74 29.10
N ARG A 311 -44.05 6.52 29.05
CA ARG A 311 -43.38 5.41 29.75
C ARG A 311 -43.07 5.74 31.19
N THR A 312 -42.78 7.00 31.49
CA THR A 312 -42.49 7.47 32.86
C THR A 312 -43.77 7.59 33.71
N ASP A 313 -44.94 7.79 33.09
CA ASP A 313 -46.26 7.82 33.76
C ASP A 313 -46.82 6.41 34.10
N ARG A 314 -46.12 5.32 33.76
CA ARG A 314 -46.50 3.92 34.05
C ARG A 314 -45.65 3.32 35.15
#